data_AF-A0A937BNG8-F1
#
_entry.id   AF-A0A937BNG8-F1
#
_cell.length_a   1.000
_cell.length_b   1.000
_cell.length_c   1.000
_cell.angle_alpha   90.00
_cell.angle_beta   90.00
_cell.angle_gamma   90.00
#
_symmetry.space_group_name_H-M   'P 1'
#
loop_
_entity.id
_entity.type
_entity.pdbx_description
1 polymer ?
#
loop_
_entity_poly.entity_id
_entity_poly.type
_entity_poly.pdbx_seq_one_letter_code
_entity_poly.pdbx_strand_id
1 'polypeptide(L)'
;MSRQFSIALAIWIKSIMLNGFITSFILSITDGPAAFLVGIVVIILGFILTAPLLTIITPAVKASIRLPYTTLASKAWLAFFLMLIAFLFLMAFGIVFGISIQEDFGSSIIIGSLLSVLLATLSVSKSLDNYKIETNASNLV
;
A
#
# COMPACT_ATOMS: atom_id res chain seq x y z
N MET A 1 -10.00 -17.87 -7.18
CA MET A 1 -9.52 -16.52 -6.79
C MET A 1 -9.01 -15.83 -8.04
N SER A 2 -9.44 -14.61 -8.35
CA SER A 2 -8.96 -13.93 -9.58
C SER A 2 -7.50 -13.49 -9.42
N ARG A 3 -6.71 -13.53 -10.50
CA ARG A 3 -5.30 -13.10 -10.47
C ARG A 3 -5.13 -11.64 -10.04
N GLN A 4 -6.10 -10.79 -10.37
CA GLN A 4 -6.20 -9.40 -9.90
C GLN A 4 -6.23 -9.33 -8.38
N PHE A 5 -7.07 -10.17 -7.75
CA PHE A 5 -7.18 -10.22 -6.30
C PHE A 5 -5.89 -10.70 -5.65
N SER A 6 -5.22 -11.72 -6.21
CA SER A 6 -3.93 -12.19 -5.69
C SER A 6 -2.83 -11.11 -5.74
N ILE A 7 -2.79 -10.32 -6.82
CA ILE A 7 -1.87 -9.18 -6.96
C ILE A 7 -2.23 -8.08 -5.94
N ALA A 8 -3.51 -7.73 -5.82
CA ALA A 8 -3.98 -6.74 -4.86
C ALA A 8 -3.67 -7.15 -3.41
N LEU A 9 -3.92 -8.41 -3.07
CA LEU A 9 -3.59 -9.00 -1.78
C LEU A 9 -2.08 -8.94 -1.51
N ALA A 10 -1.25 -9.26 -2.50
CA ALA A 10 0.21 -9.18 -2.36
C ALA A 10 0.69 -7.74 -2.11
N ILE A 11 0.13 -6.76 -2.84
CA ILE A 11 0.45 -5.34 -2.62
C ILE A 11 0.05 -4.93 -1.20
N TRP A 12 -1.16 -5.28 -0.77
CA TRP A 12 -1.69 -4.92 0.54
C TRP A 12 -0.92 -5.55 1.71
N ILE A 13 -0.65 -6.86 1.67
CA ILE A 13 0.14 -7.54 2.71
C ILE A 13 1.53 -6.91 2.80
N LYS A 14 2.20 -6.73 1.66
CA LYS A 14 3.55 -6.18 1.64
C LYS A 14 3.59 -4.74 2.12
N SER A 15 2.60 -3.91 1.78
CA SER A 15 2.55 -2.53 2.27
C SER A 15 2.35 -2.48 3.78
N ILE A 16 1.52 -3.35 4.36
CA ILE A 16 1.32 -3.42 5.81
C ILE A 16 2.60 -3.90 6.50
N MET A 17 3.22 -4.96 6.00
CA MET A 17 4.46 -5.48 6.60
C MET A 17 5.60 -4.46 6.54
N LEU A 18 5.76 -3.78 5.40
CA LEU A 18 6.77 -2.73 5.25
C LEU A 18 6.47 -1.54 6.16
N ASN A 19 5.23 -1.08 6.20
CA ASN A 19 4.85 0.06 7.04
C ASN A 19 5.08 -0.28 8.52
N GLY A 20 4.60 -1.45 8.94
CA GLY A 20 4.81 -1.96 10.27
C GLY A 20 6.27 -2.07 10.68
N PHE A 21 7.10 -2.60 9.79
CA PHE A 21 8.54 -2.71 10.02
C PHE A 21 9.18 -1.33 10.15
N ILE A 22 8.89 -0.40 9.23
CA ILE A 22 9.44 0.96 9.24
C ILE A 22 9.01 1.71 10.51
N THR A 23 7.72 1.70 10.84
CA THR A 23 7.20 2.37 12.04
C THR A 23 7.79 1.79 13.31
N SER A 24 7.83 0.45 13.44
CA SER A 24 8.39 -0.20 14.64
C SER A 24 9.89 0.05 14.78
N PHE A 25 10.61 0.11 13.66
CA PHE A 25 12.04 0.42 13.66
C PHE A 25 12.30 1.87 14.08
N ILE A 26 11.54 2.83 13.54
CA ILE A 26 11.63 4.24 13.93
C ILE A 26 11.32 4.41 15.43
N LEU A 27 10.21 3.84 15.89
CA LEU A 27 9.81 3.87 17.31
C LEU A 27 10.88 3.24 18.22
N SER A 28 11.52 2.16 17.79
CA SER A 28 12.58 1.53 18.57
C SER A 28 13.82 2.42 18.73
N ILE A 29 14.10 3.30 17.76
CA ILE A 29 15.22 4.23 17.80
C ILE A 29 14.87 5.43 18.68
N THR A 30 13.63 5.93 18.63
CA THR A 30 13.20 7.13 19.35
C THR A 30 12.87 6.85 20.82
N ASP A 31 12.12 5.77 21.09
CA ASP A 31 11.49 5.50 22.39
C ASP A 31 12.04 4.23 23.05
N GLY A 32 13.03 3.59 22.43
CA GLY A 32 13.73 2.41 22.93
C GLY A 32 13.09 1.07 22.54
N PRO A 33 13.73 -0.06 22.91
CA PRO A 33 13.36 -1.39 22.40
C PRO A 33 11.97 -1.87 22.85
N ALA A 34 11.43 -1.34 23.94
CA ALA A 34 10.07 -1.67 24.39
C ALA A 34 8.99 -1.13 23.44
N ALA A 35 9.25 -0.02 22.74
CA ALA A 35 8.33 0.57 21.76
C ALA A 35 8.17 -0.32 20.51
N PHE A 36 9.13 -1.22 20.25
CA PHE A 36 9.04 -2.21 19.16
C PHE A 36 7.83 -3.14 19.34
N LEU A 37 7.54 -3.59 20.58
CA LEU A 37 6.39 -4.45 20.87
C LEU A 37 5.06 -3.73 20.65
N VAL A 38 5.00 -2.44 21.00
CA VAL A 38 3.83 -1.59 20.72
C VAL A 38 3.62 -1.47 19.21
N GLY A 39 4.70 -1.31 18.45
CA GLY A 39 4.68 -1.33 16.99
C GLY A 39 4.04 -2.59 16.41
N ILE A 40 4.36 -3.79 16.93
CA ILE A 40 3.75 -5.06 16.49
C ILE A 40 2.23 -5.08 16.71
N VAL A 41 1.75 -4.58 17.86
CA VAL A 41 0.31 -4.51 18.15
C VAL A 41 -0.40 -3.56 17.19
N VAL A 42 0.22 -2.41 16.91
CA VAL A 42 -0.29 -1.42 15.94
C VAL A 42 -0.38 -2.02 14.53
N ILE A 43 0.55 -2.89 14.13
CA ILE A 43 0.48 -3.60 12.84
C ILE A 43 -0.75 -4.49 12.76
N ILE A 44 -1.04 -5.25 13.82
CA ILE A 44 -2.19 -6.17 13.85
C ILE A 44 -3.50 -5.37 13.75
N LEU A 45 -3.62 -4.28 14.50
CA LEU A 45 -4.78 -3.40 14.43
C LEU A 45 -4.89 -2.72 13.06
N GLY A 46 -3.76 -2.23 12.53
CA GLY A 46 -3.67 -1.63 11.20
C GLY A 46 -4.09 -2.60 10.09
N PHE A 47 -3.77 -3.88 10.23
CA PHE A 47 -4.18 -4.92 9.28
C PHE A 47 -5.70 -5.04 9.19
N ILE A 48 -6.39 -5.06 10.34
CA ILE A 48 -7.86 -5.13 10.36
C ILE A 48 -8.47 -3.83 9.82
N LEU A 49 -7.95 -2.68 10.26
CA LEU A 49 -8.45 -1.35 9.86
C LEU A 49 -8.28 -1.08 8.37
N THR A 50 -7.22 -1.61 7.75
CA THR A 50 -6.94 -1.41 6.33
C THR A 50 -7.48 -2.52 5.43
N ALA A 51 -8.08 -3.57 5.98
CA ALA A 51 -8.69 -4.64 5.18
C ALA A 51 -9.75 -4.12 4.18
N PRO A 52 -10.61 -3.13 4.51
CA PRO A 52 -11.54 -2.55 3.54
C PRO A 52 -10.86 -1.94 2.30
N LEU A 53 -9.60 -1.50 2.39
CA LEU A 53 -8.86 -0.94 1.25
C LEU A 53 -8.64 -1.96 0.13
N LEU A 54 -8.63 -3.27 0.43
CA LEU A 54 -8.56 -4.33 -0.60
C LEU A 54 -9.67 -4.22 -1.65
N THR A 55 -10.86 -3.74 -1.24
CA THR A 55 -12.00 -3.53 -2.14
C THR A 55 -11.73 -2.42 -3.16
N ILE A 56 -10.79 -1.52 -2.88
CA ILE A 56 -10.38 -0.42 -3.75
C ILE A 56 -9.11 -0.78 -4.53
N ILE A 57 -8.16 -1.49 -3.91
CA ILE A 57 -6.91 -1.93 -4.56
C ILE A 57 -7.21 -2.87 -5.72
N THR A 58 -8.15 -3.81 -5.55
CA THR A 58 -8.50 -4.79 -6.60
C THR A 58 -8.98 -4.14 -7.91
N PRO A 59 -9.99 -3.24 -7.90
CA PRO A 59 -10.39 -2.54 -9.11
C PRO A 59 -9.31 -1.59 -9.64
N ALA A 60 -8.46 -1.01 -8.78
CA ALA A 60 -7.33 -0.19 -9.22
C ALA A 60 -6.32 -1.01 -10.04
N VAL A 61 -5.96 -2.22 -9.58
CA VAL A 61 -5.10 -3.15 -10.32
C VAL A 61 -5.75 -3.48 -11.67
N LYS A 62 -7.05 -3.80 -11.68
CA LYS A 62 -7.79 -4.08 -12.92
C LYS A 62 -7.78 -2.89 -13.89
N ALA A 63 -7.99 -1.67 -13.39
CA ALA A 63 -7.95 -0.44 -14.19
C ALA A 63 -6.55 -0.22 -14.77
N SER A 64 -5.49 -0.36 -13.97
CA SER A 64 -4.11 -0.15 -14.41
C SER A 64 -3.71 -1.01 -15.61
N ILE A 65 -4.27 -2.21 -15.72
CA ILE A 65 -3.97 -3.17 -16.78
C ILE A 65 -4.73 -2.84 -18.06
N ARG A 66 -5.96 -2.36 -17.93
CA ARG A 66 -6.82 -1.98 -19.05
C ARG A 66 -6.41 -0.67 -19.73
N LEU A 67 -5.61 0.15 -19.05
CA LEU A 67 -5.13 1.39 -19.64
C LEU A 67 -4.19 1.10 -20.82
N PRO A 68 -4.36 1.80 -21.97
CA PRO A 68 -3.53 1.64 -23.18
C PRO A 68 -2.15 2.30 -23.03
N TYR A 69 -1.56 2.21 -21.84
CA TYR A 69 -0.25 2.76 -21.52
C TYR A 69 0.84 1.69 -21.61
N THR A 70 2.10 2.12 -21.67
CA THR A 70 3.23 1.21 -21.48
C THR A 70 3.16 0.53 -20.10
N THR A 71 3.84 -0.61 -19.96
CA THR A 71 3.92 -1.34 -18.68
C THR A 71 4.42 -0.45 -17.55
N LEU A 72 5.46 0.35 -17.83
CA LEU A 72 6.02 1.31 -16.88
C LEU A 72 5.00 2.37 -16.44
N ALA A 73 4.32 3.01 -17.39
CA ALA A 73 3.32 4.05 -17.09
C ALA A 73 2.11 3.48 -16.32
N SER A 74 1.73 2.23 -16.60
CA SER A 74 0.64 1.53 -15.87
C SER A 74 0.99 1.29 -14.40
N LYS A 75 2.25 0.89 -14.12
CA LYS A 75 2.76 0.71 -12.76
C LYS A 75 2.86 2.05 -12.03
N ALA A 76 3.38 3.07 -12.69
CA ALA A 76 3.50 4.41 -12.11
C ALA A 76 2.12 4.97 -11.76
N TRP A 77 1.14 4.80 -12.64
CA TRP A 77 -0.26 5.16 -12.38
C TRP A 77 -0.83 4.42 -11.17
N LEU A 78 -0.63 3.10 -11.10
CA LEU A 78 -1.10 2.29 -9.97
C LEU A 78 -0.45 2.74 -8.65
N ALA A 79 0.88 2.92 -8.64
CA ALA A 79 1.61 3.36 -7.45
C ALA A 79 1.12 4.74 -7.00
N PHE A 80 0.98 5.69 -7.93
CA PHE A 80 0.46 7.02 -7.64
C PHE A 80 -0.96 6.97 -7.07
N PHE A 81 -1.85 6.21 -7.69
CA PHE A 81 -3.23 6.07 -7.26
C PHE A 81 -3.34 5.44 -5.86
N LEU A 82 -2.54 4.40 -5.58
CA LEU A 82 -2.50 3.76 -4.27
C LEU A 82 -1.89 4.68 -3.20
N MET A 83 -0.86 5.45 -3.53
CA MET A 83 -0.30 6.48 -2.63
C MET A 83 -1.35 7.54 -2.30
N LEU A 84 -2.10 8.00 -3.30
CA LEU A 84 -3.18 8.97 -3.09
C LEU A 84 -4.27 8.41 -2.18
N ILE A 85 -4.70 7.16 -2.39
CA ILE A 85 -5.68 6.50 -1.51
C ILE A 85 -5.13 6.37 -0.09
N ALA A 86 -3.88 5.94 0.07
CA ALA A 86 -3.26 5.79 1.38
C ALA A 86 -3.18 7.15 2.11
N PHE A 87 -2.81 8.21 1.40
CA PHE A 87 -2.80 9.58 1.92
C PHE A 87 -4.20 10.01 2.38
N LEU A 88 -5.21 9.87 1.52
CA LEU A 88 -6.59 10.24 1.86
C LEU A 88 -7.13 9.43 3.04
N PHE A 89 -6.80 8.14 3.11
CA PHE A 89 -7.18 7.27 4.22
C PHE A 89 -6.56 7.72 5.54
N LEU A 90 -5.26 8.04 5.54
CA LEU A 90 -4.57 8.55 6.73
C LEU A 90 -5.10 9.92 7.16
N MET A 91 -5.40 10.81 6.22
CA MET A 91 -6.02 12.11 6.50
C MET A 91 -7.41 11.93 7.13
N ALA A 92 -8.25 11.07 6.54
CA ALA A 92 -9.58 10.78 7.07
C ALA A 92 -9.51 10.14 8.46
N PHE A 93 -8.58 9.20 8.65
CA PHE A 93 -8.32 8.59 9.95
C PHE A 93 -7.88 9.64 10.98
N GLY A 94 -6.94 10.52 10.63
CA GLY A 94 -6.49 11.60 11.50
C GLY A 94 -7.62 12.52 11.94
N ILE A 95 -8.52 12.89 11.02
CA ILE A 95 -9.70 13.71 11.33
C ILE A 95 -10.67 12.98 12.26
N VAL A 96 -10.97 11.70 12.00
CA VAL A 96 -11.93 10.92 12.80
C VAL A 96 -11.44 10.68 14.23
N PHE A 97 -10.14 10.47 14.42
CA PHE A 97 -9.55 10.16 15.71
C PHE A 97 -8.91 11.38 16.41
N GLY A 98 -8.99 12.57 15.81
CA GLY A 98 -8.44 13.80 16.38
C GLY A 98 -6.91 13.82 16.46
N ILE A 99 -6.22 13.07 15.59
CA ILE A 99 -4.76 12.99 15.56
C ILE A 99 -4.21 14.18 14.78
N SER A 100 -3.37 15.00 15.43
CA SER A 100 -2.69 16.12 14.78
C SER A 100 -1.61 15.61 13.82
N ILE A 101 -1.82 15.81 12.53
CA ILE A 101 -0.88 15.40 11.47
C ILE A 101 0.37 16.32 11.43
N GLN A 102 0.32 17.46 12.11
CA GLN A 102 1.43 18.44 12.14
C GLN A 102 2.55 18.05 13.11
N GLU A 103 2.34 17.06 13.97
CA GLU A 103 3.39 16.57 14.86
C GLU A 103 4.41 15.71 14.10
N ASP A 104 5.66 15.70 14.58
CA ASP A 104 6.77 14.94 13.99
C ASP A 104 6.44 13.44 13.80
N PHE A 105 5.58 12.92 14.68
CA PHE A 105 5.07 11.55 14.59
C PHE A 105 4.08 11.35 13.43
N GLY A 106 3.16 12.29 13.22
CA GLY A 106 2.14 12.22 12.16
C GLY A 106 2.76 12.28 10.76
N SER A 107 3.72 13.17 10.55
CA SER A 107 4.43 13.29 9.27
C SER A 107 5.27 12.04 8.96
N SER A 108 5.94 11.46 9.96
CA SER A 108 6.72 10.22 9.83
C SER A 108 5.86 9.02 9.43
N ILE A 109 4.66 8.89 9.99
CA ILE A 109 3.71 7.83 9.62
C ILE A 109 3.26 7.99 8.17
N ILE A 110 2.97 9.21 7.72
CA ILE A 110 2.55 9.46 6.34
C ILE A 110 3.66 9.08 5.37
N ILE A 111 4.87 9.57 5.59
CA ILE A 111 6.02 9.28 4.72
C ILE A 111 6.30 7.77 4.69
N GLY A 112 6.33 7.12 5.86
CA GLY A 112 6.54 5.68 5.97
C GLY A 112 5.47 4.86 5.24
N SER A 113 4.20 5.26 5.36
CA SER A 113 3.08 4.60 4.69
C SER A 113 3.15 4.75 3.17
N LEU A 114 3.46 5.96 2.67
CA LEU A 114 3.60 6.22 1.24
C LEU A 114 4.77 5.45 0.63
N LEU A 115 5.92 5.44 1.31
CA LEU A 115 7.09 4.69 0.90
C LEU A 115 6.80 3.17 0.86
N SER A 116 6.08 2.66 1.86
CA SER A 116 5.68 1.26 1.94
C SER A 116 4.77 0.84 0.78
N VAL A 117 3.81 1.69 0.41
CA VAL A 117 2.92 1.46 -0.74
C VAL A 117 3.71 1.47 -2.06
N LEU A 118 4.65 2.41 -2.22
CA LEU A 118 5.51 2.49 -3.39
C LEU A 118 6.35 1.22 -3.54
N LEU A 119 7.06 0.84 -2.47
CA LEU A 119 7.92 -0.35 -2.43
C LEU A 119 7.11 -1.64 -2.62
N ALA A 120 5.93 -1.75 -2.01
CA ALA A 120 5.04 -2.88 -2.20
C ALA A 120 4.62 -3.02 -3.67
N THR A 121 4.26 -1.91 -4.32
CA THR A 121 3.88 -1.90 -5.75
C THR A 121 5.05 -2.31 -6.64
N LEU A 122 6.25 -1.78 -6.38
CA LEU A 122 7.47 -2.14 -7.10
C LEU A 122 7.83 -3.62 -6.92
N SER A 123 7.63 -4.18 -5.73
CA SER A 123 7.92 -5.58 -5.44
C SER A 123 7.00 -6.58 -6.16
N VAL A 124 5.84 -6.11 -6.66
CA VAL A 124 4.86 -6.93 -7.42
C VAL A 124 4.91 -6.59 -8.91
N SER A 125 5.85 -5.73 -9.33
CA SER A 125 5.98 -5.24 -10.71
C SER A 125 6.06 -6.35 -11.76
N LYS A 126 6.82 -7.43 -11.50
CA LYS A 126 6.93 -8.58 -12.40
C LYS A 126 5.60 -9.35 -12.56
N SER A 127 4.86 -9.53 -11.47
CA SER A 127 3.55 -10.16 -11.49
C SER A 127 2.54 -9.32 -12.29
N LEU A 128 2.65 -8.00 -12.20
CA LEU A 128 1.83 -7.05 -12.94
C LEU A 128 2.13 -7.07 -14.45
N ASP A 129 3.41 -7.13 -14.82
CA ASP A 129 3.84 -7.24 -16.23
C ASP A 129 3.30 -8.51 -16.87
N ASN A 130 3.54 -9.66 -16.24
CA ASN A 130 3.06 -10.94 -16.74
C ASN A 130 1.55 -10.93 -16.95
N TYR A 131 0.82 -10.35 -16.01
CA TYR A 131 -0.63 -10.30 -16.11
C TYR A 131 -1.12 -9.35 -17.22
N LYS A 132 -0.44 -8.23 -17.46
CA LYS A 132 -0.75 -7.33 -18.58
C LYS A 132 -0.48 -7.97 -19.94
N ILE A 133 0.65 -8.66 -20.08
CA ILE A 133 1.03 -9.36 -21.33
C ILE A 133 -0.03 -10.42 -21.67
N GLU A 134 -0.40 -11.27 -20.71
CA GLU A 134 -1.42 -12.30 -20.92
C GLU A 134 -2.79 -11.72 -21.26
N THR A 135 -3.19 -10.65 -20.59
CA THR A 135 -4.47 -9.97 -20.88
C THR A 135 -4.49 -9.42 -22.30
N ASN A 136 -3.40 -8.80 -22.75
CA ASN A 136 -3.27 -8.30 -24.10
C ASN A 136 -3.26 -9.43 -25.14
N ALA A 137 -2.57 -10.54 -24.86
CA ALA A 137 -2.56 -11.71 -25.73
C ALA A 137 -3.96 -12.33 -25.90
N SER A 138 -4.75 -12.41 -24.81
CA SER A 138 -6.12 -12.94 -24.86
C SER A 138 -7.10 -12.06 -25.62
N ASN A 139 -6.83 -10.75 -25.76
CA ASN A 139 -7.70 -9.83 -26.51
C ASN A 139 -7.41 -9.84 -28.03
N LEU A 140 -6.35 -10.54 -28.47
CA LEU A 140 -5.97 -10.66 -29.88
C LEU A 140 -6.50 -11.95 -30.53
N VAL A 141 -7.11 -12.84 -29.75
CA VAL A 141 -7.76 -14.10 -30.19
C VAL A 141 -9.27 -13.88 -30.21
#